data_AF-A0A537PC12-F1
#
_entry.id   AF-A0A537PC12-F1
#
_cell.length_a   1.000
_cell.length_b   1.000
_cell.length_c   1.000
_cell.angle_alpha   90.00
_cell.angle_beta   90.00
_cell.angle_gamma   90.00
#
_symmetry.space_group_name_H-M   'P 1'
#
loop_
_entity.id
_entity.type
_entity.pdbx_description
1 polymer ?
#
loop_
_entity_poly.entity_id
_entity_poly.type
_entity_poly.pdbx_seq_one_letter_code
_entity_poly.pdbx_strand_id
1 'polypeptide(L)'
;FTPALSAKKREAIVRGHGGRSLKLWLKVKGVDPGMLASGGPGGLRWLFSERTASDGATLIVGFALADGTLDPTDRLSVTASLARFFPEAQLVAWDWHDWLGDPYARGTWVALPADAPWIGDPEIWSREGRIAFAASDFAENDAGWFEGAIRSGEAAALAVRPKA
;
A
#
# COMPACT_ATOMS: atom_id res chain seq x y z
N PHE A 1 -7.03 -24.86 5.37
CA PHE A 1 -8.04 -24.84 6.44
C PHE A 1 -8.76 -26.18 6.45
N THR A 2 -8.93 -26.78 7.64
CA THR A 2 -9.71 -28.01 7.82
C THR A 2 -10.70 -27.80 8.97
N PRO A 3 -12.03 -27.81 8.72
CA PRO A 3 -12.67 -27.92 7.41
C PRO A 3 -12.34 -26.74 6.48
N ALA A 4 -12.67 -26.88 5.20
CA ALA A 4 -12.49 -25.80 4.23
C ALA A 4 -13.29 -24.55 4.66
N LEU A 5 -12.76 -23.36 4.35
CA LEU A 5 -13.51 -22.11 4.50
C LEU A 5 -14.72 -22.09 3.56
N SER A 6 -15.69 -21.23 3.89
CA SER A 6 -16.84 -20.98 3.02
C SER A 6 -16.45 -20.70 1.57
N ALA A 7 -17.32 -21.07 0.64
CA ALA A 7 -17.06 -20.90 -0.80
C ALA A 7 -16.73 -19.44 -1.15
N LYS A 8 -17.46 -18.48 -0.56
CA LYS A 8 -17.28 -17.05 -0.80
C LYS A 8 -15.91 -16.53 -0.33
N LYS A 9 -15.42 -16.96 0.85
CA LYS A 9 -14.05 -16.66 1.30
C LYS A 9 -13.00 -17.24 0.36
N ARG A 10 -13.17 -18.49 -0.07
CA ARG A 10 -12.20 -19.14 -0.99
C ARG A 10 -12.14 -18.41 -2.33
N GLU A 11 -13.28 -17.99 -2.87
CA GLU A 11 -13.35 -17.18 -4.09
C GLU A 11 -12.64 -15.82 -3.91
N ALA A 12 -12.91 -15.11 -2.81
CA ALA A 12 -12.24 -13.85 -2.49
C ALA A 12 -10.70 -14.02 -2.34
N ILE A 13 -10.24 -15.07 -1.68
CA ILE A 13 -8.81 -15.39 -1.51
C ILE A 13 -8.13 -15.65 -2.84
N VAL A 14 -8.76 -16.41 -3.74
CA VAL A 14 -8.21 -16.70 -5.08
C VAL A 14 -8.17 -15.43 -5.93
N ARG A 15 -9.21 -14.59 -5.82
CA ARG A 15 -9.29 -13.35 -6.59
C ARG A 15 -8.23 -12.33 -6.15
N GLY A 16 -8.09 -12.11 -4.85
CA GLY A 16 -7.22 -11.09 -4.27
C GLY A 16 -7.69 -9.65 -4.57
N HIS A 17 -7.21 -8.69 -3.78
CA HIS A 17 -7.42 -7.27 -4.07
C HIS A 17 -6.44 -6.77 -5.16
N GLY A 18 -6.75 -5.63 -5.77
CA GLY A 18 -5.98 -5.02 -6.85
C GLY A 18 -4.87 -4.07 -6.39
N GLY A 19 -4.45 -4.13 -5.12
CA GLY A 19 -3.45 -3.23 -4.55
C GLY A 19 -2.06 -3.45 -5.14
N ARG A 20 -1.68 -2.63 -6.13
CA ARG A 20 -0.44 -2.76 -6.92
C ARG A 20 0.23 -1.39 -7.10
N SER A 21 0.82 -0.89 -6.03
CA SER A 21 1.50 0.41 -6.01
C SER A 21 2.98 0.27 -5.60
N LEU A 22 3.75 1.32 -5.84
CA LEU A 22 5.12 1.48 -5.35
C LEU A 22 5.17 2.70 -4.42
N LYS A 23 5.94 2.58 -3.33
CA LYS A 23 6.27 3.69 -2.43
C LYS A 23 7.79 3.78 -2.33
N LEU A 24 8.31 4.96 -2.62
CA LEU A 24 9.75 5.25 -2.55
C LEU A 24 9.99 6.40 -1.58
N TRP A 25 11.08 6.29 -0.82
CA TRP A 25 11.73 7.43 -0.19
C TRP A 25 12.90 7.87 -1.05
N LEU A 26 12.94 9.14 -1.42
CA LEU A 26 13.98 9.74 -2.24
C LEU A 26 14.73 10.75 -1.39
N LYS A 27 16.06 10.69 -1.38
CA LYS A 27 16.93 11.71 -0.78
C LYS A 27 17.52 12.55 -1.91
N VAL A 28 17.24 13.85 -1.90
CA VAL A 28 17.42 14.73 -3.07
C VAL A 28 18.08 16.04 -2.67
N LYS A 29 18.96 16.60 -3.51
CA LYS A 29 19.44 17.99 -3.40
C LYS A 29 18.75 18.87 -4.44
N GLY A 30 18.65 20.17 -4.16
CA GLY A 30 18.08 21.16 -5.09
C GLY A 30 16.56 21.31 -4.99
N VAL A 31 15.90 20.61 -4.06
CA VAL A 31 14.45 20.67 -3.85
C VAL A 31 14.20 21.07 -2.41
N ASP A 32 13.42 22.12 -2.17
CA ASP A 32 13.03 22.55 -0.83
C ASP A 32 11.87 21.68 -0.26
N PRO A 33 11.78 21.53 1.08
CA PRO A 33 10.63 20.89 1.71
C PRO A 33 9.35 21.74 1.54
N GLY A 34 8.18 21.09 1.63
CA GLY A 34 6.86 21.72 1.54
C GLY A 34 6.23 21.75 0.15
N MET A 35 6.81 21.04 -0.82
CA MET A 35 6.28 20.96 -2.19
C MET A 35 5.51 19.66 -2.41
N LEU A 36 4.30 19.80 -2.94
CA LEU A 36 3.45 18.70 -3.42
C LEU A 36 3.46 18.71 -4.94
N ALA A 37 3.79 17.57 -5.55
CA ALA A 37 3.76 17.41 -7.00
C ALA A 37 2.94 16.16 -7.38
N SER A 38 2.03 16.28 -8.34
CA SER A 38 1.19 15.15 -8.77
C SER A 38 0.80 15.20 -10.24
N GLY A 39 0.64 14.04 -10.87
CA GLY A 39 0.14 13.89 -12.24
C GLY A 39 1.07 13.11 -13.18
N GLY A 40 0.71 13.07 -14.47
CA GLY A 40 1.52 12.48 -15.53
C GLY A 40 1.20 11.00 -15.86
N PRO A 41 1.61 10.52 -17.06
CA PRO A 41 1.15 9.24 -17.61
C PRO A 41 1.86 7.98 -17.10
N GLY A 42 2.91 8.11 -16.28
CA GLY A 42 3.74 7.00 -15.80
C GLY A 42 4.83 7.48 -14.85
N GLY A 43 5.65 6.57 -14.31
CA GLY A 43 6.64 6.89 -13.29
C GLY A 43 6.02 7.13 -11.91
N LEU A 44 6.72 7.88 -11.07
CA LEU A 44 6.18 8.60 -9.93
C LEU A 44 5.01 9.49 -10.38
N ARG A 45 3.94 9.54 -9.57
CA ARG A 45 2.69 10.26 -9.87
C ARG A 45 2.22 11.16 -8.74
N TRP A 46 2.74 10.96 -7.54
CA TRP A 46 2.48 11.78 -6.37
C TRP A 46 3.75 11.85 -5.55
N LEU A 47 4.19 13.06 -5.21
CA LEU A 47 5.39 13.31 -4.45
C LEU A 47 5.13 14.41 -3.42
N PHE A 48 5.68 14.25 -2.24
CA PHE A 48 5.71 15.29 -1.23
C PHE A 48 7.12 15.44 -0.67
N SER A 49 7.71 16.63 -0.83
CA SER A 49 9.00 16.95 -0.22
C SER A 49 8.79 17.25 1.25
N GLU A 50 9.01 16.25 2.10
CA GLU A 50 8.51 16.30 3.47
C GLU A 50 9.41 17.11 4.39
N ARG A 51 10.71 16.80 4.41
CA ARG A 51 11.64 17.33 5.40
C ARG A 51 13.08 17.33 4.94
N THR A 52 13.89 18.20 5.52
CA THR A 52 15.35 18.20 5.34
C THR A 52 15.99 17.13 6.22
N ALA A 53 16.95 16.41 5.67
CA ALA A 53 17.83 15.47 6.36
C ALA A 53 19.01 16.21 7.01
N SER A 54 19.76 15.53 7.88
CA SER A 54 20.87 16.13 8.62
C SER A 54 22.02 16.65 7.74
N ASP A 55 22.15 16.15 6.51
CA ASP A 55 23.16 16.59 5.53
C ASP A 55 22.64 17.66 4.55
N GLY A 56 21.48 18.27 4.85
CA GLY A 56 20.89 19.33 4.05
C GLY A 56 20.17 18.86 2.79
N ALA A 57 20.15 17.55 2.48
CA ALA A 57 19.30 17.01 1.43
C ALA A 57 17.83 16.97 1.88
N THR A 58 16.88 16.96 0.95
CA THR A 58 15.45 16.84 1.23
C THR A 58 15.00 15.39 1.03
N LEU A 59 14.19 14.89 1.96
CA LEU A 59 13.51 13.61 1.87
C LEU A 59 12.14 13.81 1.23
N ILE A 60 11.94 13.16 0.10
CA ILE A 60 10.71 13.18 -0.67
C ILE A 60 10.08 11.78 -0.59
N VAL A 61 8.83 11.69 -0.17
CA VAL A 61 8.05 10.47 -0.33
C VAL A 61 7.36 10.50 -1.69
N GLY A 62 7.49 9.43 -2.46
CA GLY A 62 6.94 9.30 -3.80
C GLY A 62 6.10 8.04 -3.96
N PHE A 63 5.03 8.13 -4.73
CA PHE A 63 4.17 6.99 -5.08
C PHE A 63 4.05 6.83 -6.59
N ALA A 64 4.02 5.57 -7.03
CA ALA A 64 3.77 5.16 -8.40
C ALA A 64 2.81 3.96 -8.43
N LEU A 65 2.31 3.63 -9.62
CA LEU A 65 1.64 2.35 -9.85
C LEU A 65 2.67 1.30 -10.28
N ALA A 66 2.43 0.04 -9.95
CA ALA A 66 3.24 -1.08 -10.46
C ALA A 66 2.78 -1.49 -11.86
N ASP A 67 2.91 -0.58 -12.82
CA ASP A 67 2.44 -0.72 -14.21
C ASP A 67 3.59 -0.84 -15.23
N GLY A 68 4.82 -0.98 -14.76
CA GLY A 68 6.04 -1.10 -15.58
C GLY A 68 6.60 0.23 -16.07
N THR A 69 5.99 1.37 -15.73
CA THR A 69 6.50 2.70 -16.14
C THR A 69 7.58 3.26 -15.20
N LEU A 70 7.78 2.63 -14.04
CA LEU A 70 8.87 2.88 -13.10
C LEU A 70 9.51 1.54 -12.73
N ASP A 71 10.84 1.45 -12.89
CA ASP A 71 11.64 0.39 -12.28
C ASP A 71 12.32 0.96 -11.02
N PRO A 72 11.89 0.56 -9.82
CA PRO A 72 12.44 1.09 -8.57
C PRO A 72 13.84 0.56 -8.25
N THR A 73 14.33 -0.46 -8.98
CA THR A 73 15.71 -0.97 -8.86
C THR A 73 16.69 -0.21 -9.73
N ASP A 74 16.21 0.45 -10.78
CA ASP A 74 17.04 1.20 -11.72
C ASP A 74 17.12 2.69 -11.34
N ARG A 75 18.34 3.13 -11.05
CA ARG A 75 18.63 4.54 -10.75
C ARG A 75 18.22 5.48 -11.87
N LEU A 76 18.41 5.08 -13.13
CA LEU A 76 18.08 5.94 -14.28
C LEU A 76 16.58 6.11 -14.38
N SER A 77 15.80 5.02 -14.23
CA SER A 77 14.35 5.06 -14.14
C SER A 77 13.85 6.01 -13.03
N VAL A 78 14.37 5.86 -11.80
CA VAL A 78 13.99 6.72 -10.66
C VAL A 78 14.37 8.19 -10.90
N THR A 79 15.59 8.44 -11.40
CA THR A 79 16.08 9.81 -11.66
C THR A 79 15.27 10.48 -12.76
N ALA A 80 15.01 9.79 -13.88
CA ALA A 80 14.20 10.30 -14.97
C ALA A 80 12.76 10.60 -14.53
N SER A 81 12.20 9.74 -13.68
CA SER A 81 10.87 9.97 -13.13
C SER A 81 10.82 11.15 -12.17
N LEU A 82 11.83 11.36 -11.35
CA LEU A 82 11.93 12.51 -10.43
C LEU A 82 12.08 13.82 -11.20
N ALA A 83 12.94 13.85 -12.22
CA ALA A 83 13.23 15.03 -13.02
C ALA A 83 12.01 15.60 -13.77
N ARG A 84 10.94 14.81 -13.95
CA ARG A 84 9.68 15.29 -14.53
C ARG A 84 8.91 16.24 -13.63
N PHE A 85 9.15 16.19 -12.31
CA PHE A 85 8.53 17.08 -11.34
C PHE A 85 9.51 18.14 -10.84
N PHE A 86 10.77 17.75 -10.67
CA PHE A 86 11.84 18.62 -10.18
C PHE A 86 13.06 18.48 -11.09
N PRO A 87 13.11 19.17 -12.25
CA PRO A 87 14.23 19.08 -13.20
C PRO A 87 15.59 19.43 -12.59
N GLU A 88 15.60 20.27 -11.56
CA GLU A 88 16.76 20.70 -10.78
C GLU A 88 17.22 19.66 -9.74
N ALA A 89 16.42 18.63 -9.48
CA ALA A 89 16.69 17.65 -8.45
C ALA A 89 17.90 16.78 -8.78
N GLN A 90 18.84 16.71 -7.83
CA GLN A 90 19.90 15.71 -7.82
C GLN A 90 19.53 14.57 -6.87
N LEU A 91 19.19 13.40 -7.40
CA LEU A 91 18.96 12.21 -6.60
C LEU A 91 20.26 11.77 -5.92
N VAL A 92 20.28 11.71 -4.58
CA VAL A 92 21.43 11.25 -3.80
C VAL A 92 21.29 9.74 -3.53
N ALA A 93 20.15 9.33 -2.99
CA ALA A 93 19.84 7.94 -2.66
C ALA A 93 18.32 7.74 -2.71
N TRP A 94 17.87 6.49 -2.77
CA TRP A 94 16.47 6.14 -2.61
C TRP A 94 16.33 4.79 -1.92
N ASP A 95 15.17 4.57 -1.33
CA ASP A 95 14.82 3.31 -0.67
C ASP A 95 13.35 2.99 -0.92
N TRP A 96 13.04 1.69 -0.98
CA TRP A 96 11.72 1.16 -1.27
C TRP A 96 11.61 -0.29 -0.82
N HIS A 97 10.37 -0.79 -0.71
CA HIS A 97 10.11 -2.20 -0.40
C HIS A 97 9.23 -2.82 -1.47
N ASP A 98 9.58 -4.02 -1.93
CA ASP A 98 8.79 -4.79 -2.87
C ASP A 98 7.62 -5.50 -2.18
N TRP A 99 6.58 -4.74 -1.86
CA TRP A 99 5.35 -5.28 -1.27
C TRP A 99 4.65 -6.30 -2.17
N LEU A 100 4.86 -6.27 -3.49
CA LEU A 100 4.24 -7.18 -4.44
C LEU A 100 4.96 -8.54 -4.46
N GLY A 101 6.29 -8.52 -4.46
CA GLY A 101 7.15 -9.70 -4.40
C GLY A 101 7.31 -10.28 -2.99
N ASP A 102 7.00 -9.51 -1.93
CA ASP A 102 7.04 -9.99 -0.54
C ASP A 102 6.03 -11.13 -0.35
N PRO A 103 6.49 -12.35 0.03
CA PRO A 103 5.62 -13.52 0.14
C PRO A 103 4.57 -13.40 1.27
N TYR A 104 4.79 -12.49 2.23
CA TYR A 104 3.89 -12.27 3.37
C TYR A 104 2.86 -11.16 3.10
N ALA A 105 3.13 -10.25 2.16
CA ALA A 105 2.20 -9.18 1.78
C ALA A 105 1.49 -9.45 0.45
N ARG A 106 2.24 -9.78 -0.61
CA ARG A 106 1.73 -10.05 -1.98
C ARG A 106 0.84 -8.92 -2.54
N GLY A 107 1.08 -7.69 -2.10
CA GLY A 107 0.30 -6.50 -2.44
C GLY A 107 0.54 -5.33 -1.51
N THR A 108 0.14 -4.14 -1.96
CA THR A 108 0.14 -2.92 -1.15
C THR A 108 -1.17 -2.80 -0.36
N TRP A 109 -1.54 -1.58 0.05
CA TRP A 109 -2.86 -1.30 0.63
C TRP A 109 -3.99 -1.77 -0.30
N VAL A 110 -5.14 -2.09 0.31
CA VAL A 110 -6.30 -2.58 -0.42
C VAL A 110 -6.76 -1.57 -1.46
N ALA A 111 -7.04 -2.09 -2.65
CA ALA A 111 -7.76 -1.42 -3.72
C ALA A 111 -8.69 -2.47 -4.31
N LEU A 112 -9.99 -2.25 -4.21
CA LEU A 112 -10.95 -3.26 -4.63
C LEU A 112 -11.08 -3.25 -6.16
N PRO A 113 -11.05 -4.43 -6.82
CA PRO A 113 -11.34 -4.52 -8.24
C PRO A 113 -12.76 -4.00 -8.53
N ALA A 114 -12.92 -3.19 -9.56
CA ALA A 114 -14.21 -2.58 -9.91
C ALA A 114 -15.30 -3.63 -10.22
N ASP A 115 -14.92 -4.80 -10.72
CA ASP A 115 -15.80 -5.91 -11.05
C ASP A 115 -15.98 -6.92 -9.90
N ALA A 116 -15.25 -6.76 -8.80
CA ALA A 116 -15.36 -7.61 -7.61
C ALA A 116 -15.25 -6.82 -6.28
N PRO A 117 -15.98 -5.70 -6.10
CA PRO A 117 -15.88 -4.91 -4.86
C PRO A 117 -16.36 -5.70 -3.63
N TRP A 118 -17.20 -6.70 -3.85
CA TRP A 118 -17.73 -7.58 -2.82
C TRP A 118 -16.63 -8.29 -2.02
N ILE A 119 -15.40 -8.47 -2.53
CA ILE A 119 -14.34 -9.17 -1.77
C ILE A 119 -13.91 -8.42 -0.50
N GLY A 120 -14.16 -7.10 -0.44
CA GLY A 120 -13.88 -6.25 0.72
C GLY A 120 -15.01 -6.20 1.74
N ASP A 121 -16.14 -6.88 1.48
CA ASP A 121 -17.29 -6.91 2.37
C ASP A 121 -16.93 -7.61 3.70
N PRO A 122 -16.98 -6.90 4.85
CA PRO A 122 -16.61 -7.47 6.16
C PRO A 122 -17.46 -8.69 6.55
N GLU A 123 -18.71 -8.80 6.06
CA GLU A 123 -19.58 -9.93 6.39
C GLU A 123 -19.03 -11.26 5.85
N ILE A 124 -18.37 -11.21 4.69
CA ILE A 124 -17.69 -12.38 4.10
C ILE A 124 -16.59 -12.88 5.03
N TRP A 125 -15.95 -11.95 5.74
CA TRP A 125 -14.83 -12.21 6.64
C TRP A 125 -15.26 -12.46 8.09
N SER A 126 -16.56 -12.64 8.33
CA SER A 126 -17.09 -13.09 9.62
C SER A 126 -16.46 -14.40 10.10
N ARG A 127 -16.47 -14.60 11.42
CA ARG A 127 -15.88 -15.76 12.09
C ARG A 127 -16.44 -17.08 11.55
N GLU A 128 -15.57 -18.04 11.27
CA GLU A 128 -15.95 -19.41 10.92
C GLU A 128 -15.46 -20.39 12.00
N GLY A 129 -16.41 -21.00 12.72
CA GLY A 129 -16.09 -21.90 13.83
C GLY A 129 -15.28 -21.20 14.92
N ARG A 130 -14.03 -21.61 15.13
CA ARG A 130 -13.10 -21.02 16.11
C ARG A 130 -12.10 -20.04 15.48
N ILE A 131 -12.24 -19.72 14.20
CA ILE A 131 -11.31 -18.87 13.44
C ILE A 131 -11.96 -17.52 13.19
N ALA A 132 -11.38 -16.46 13.73
CA ALA A 132 -11.73 -15.07 13.42
C ALA A 132 -10.69 -14.48 12.47
N PHE A 133 -11.12 -13.51 11.65
CA PHE A 133 -10.28 -12.82 10.68
C PHE A 133 -10.25 -11.33 11.00
N ALA A 134 -9.08 -10.72 10.86
CA ALA A 134 -8.86 -9.29 11.04
C ALA A 134 -7.83 -8.83 10.01
N ALA A 135 -8.12 -7.74 9.32
CA ALA A 135 -7.22 -7.06 8.41
C ALA A 135 -7.77 -5.67 8.12
N SER A 136 -6.88 -4.73 7.77
CA SER A 136 -7.29 -3.46 7.16
C SER A 136 -8.02 -3.65 5.84
N ASP A 137 -7.82 -4.77 5.14
CA ASP A 137 -8.23 -4.93 3.75
C ASP A 137 -9.74 -5.10 3.58
N PHE A 138 -10.41 -5.59 4.61
CA PHE A 138 -11.86 -5.81 4.66
C PHE A 138 -12.46 -5.21 5.95
N ALA A 139 -11.78 -4.24 6.55
CA ALA A 139 -12.34 -3.49 7.67
C ALA A 139 -13.59 -2.74 7.19
N GLU A 140 -14.65 -2.74 8.00
CA GLU A 140 -15.92 -2.07 7.67
C GLU A 140 -15.73 -0.56 7.44
N ASN A 141 -14.85 0.04 8.23
CA ASN A 141 -14.46 1.44 8.14
C ASN A 141 -12.94 1.54 8.00
N ASP A 142 -12.47 2.58 7.32
CA ASP A 142 -11.04 2.89 7.17
C ASP A 142 -10.23 1.75 6.54
N ALA A 143 -10.83 1.05 5.58
CA ALA A 143 -10.15 -0.02 4.86
C ALA A 143 -8.89 0.50 4.15
N GLY A 144 -7.77 -0.23 4.30
CA GLY A 144 -6.45 0.19 3.82
C GLY A 144 -5.68 1.15 4.73
N TRP A 145 -6.25 1.53 5.89
CA TRP A 145 -5.59 2.35 6.90
C TRP A 145 -5.24 1.54 8.16
N PHE A 146 -4.33 2.09 8.97
CA PHE A 146 -3.98 1.50 10.27
C PHE A 146 -5.19 1.40 11.21
N GLU A 147 -6.09 2.38 11.19
CA GLU A 147 -7.31 2.39 12.01
C GLU A 147 -8.20 1.17 11.68
N GLY A 148 -8.36 0.83 10.40
CA GLY A 148 -9.09 -0.37 9.98
C GLY A 148 -8.46 -1.67 10.50
N ALA A 149 -7.12 -1.74 10.56
CA ALA A 149 -6.43 -2.89 11.15
C ALA A 149 -6.67 -3.00 12.66
N ILE A 150 -6.61 -1.87 13.39
CA ILE A 150 -6.87 -1.83 14.83
C ILE A 150 -8.30 -2.27 15.13
N ARG A 151 -9.28 -1.64 14.47
CA ARG A 151 -10.72 -1.93 14.68
C ARG A 151 -11.09 -3.36 14.33
N SER A 152 -10.60 -3.89 13.21
CA SER A 152 -10.87 -5.28 12.83
C SER A 152 -10.23 -6.26 13.83
N GLY A 153 -9.05 -5.94 14.38
CA GLY A 153 -8.41 -6.70 15.45
C GLY A 153 -9.24 -6.72 16.73
N GLU A 154 -9.74 -5.57 17.16
CA GLU A 154 -10.64 -5.46 18.32
C GLU A 154 -11.93 -6.27 18.12
N ALA A 155 -12.57 -6.15 16.95
CA ALA A 155 -13.77 -6.90 16.61
C ALA A 155 -13.52 -8.42 16.62
N ALA A 156 -12.39 -8.88 16.07
CA ALA A 156 -12.01 -10.28 16.09
C ALA A 156 -11.77 -10.79 17.53
N ALA A 157 -11.10 -10.00 18.38
CA ALA A 157 -10.87 -10.33 19.78
C ALA A 157 -12.19 -10.46 20.56
N LEU A 158 -13.13 -9.55 20.34
CA LEU A 158 -14.47 -9.60 20.92
C LEU A 158 -15.27 -10.84 20.43
N ALA A 159 -15.16 -11.18 19.15
CA ALA A 159 -15.88 -12.32 18.55
C ALA A 159 -15.41 -13.70 19.06
N VAL A 160 -14.19 -13.79 19.60
CA VAL A 160 -13.66 -15.04 20.19
C VAL A 160 -13.75 -15.08 21.71
N ARG A 161 -14.14 -13.97 22.35
CA ARG A 161 -14.32 -13.92 23.80
C ARG A 161 -15.43 -14.90 24.22
N PRO A 162 -15.23 -15.71 25.28
CA PRO A 162 -16.30 -16.55 25.81
C PRO A 162 -17.46 -15.68 26.26
N LYS A 163 -18.70 -16.10 25.96
CA LYS A 163 -19.87 -15.50 26.61
C LYS A 163 -19.78 -15.83 28.11
N ALA A 164 -19.91 -14.81 28.95
CA ALA A 164 -19.99 -14.97 30.40
C ALA A 164 -21.24 -15.76 30.80
#